data_AF-A0A2G6Q7I7-F1
#
_entry.id   AF-A0A2G6Q7I7-F1
#
_cell.length_a   1.000
_cell.length_b   1.000
_cell.length_c   1.000
_cell.angle_alpha   90.00
_cell.angle_beta   90.00
_cell.angle_gamma   90.00
#
_symmetry.space_group_name_H-M   'P 1'
#
loop_
_entity.id
_entity.type
_entity.pdbx_description
1 polymer ?
#
loop_
_entity_poly.entity_id
_entity_poly.type
_entity_poly.pdbx_seq_one_letter_code
_entity_poly.pdbx_strand_id
1 'polypeptide(L)'
;MGKIEWHEATENNQGIQTIGMLEVILGSDFKRIIGYNGIIKGDKVLFENNEYTIVMVSRLGHFGLSETGKLPYTKCALPNEVIKLTTKN
;
A
#
# COMPACT_ATOMS: atom_id res chain seq x y z
N MET A 1 5.53 14.97 -2.85
CA MET A 1 4.48 14.13 -2.25
C MET A 1 3.99 14.84 -1.00
N GLY A 2 2.67 14.91 -0.78
CA GLY A 2 2.13 15.42 0.48
C GLY A 2 2.50 14.53 1.67
N LYS A 3 2.29 15.03 2.88
CA LYS A 3 2.51 14.26 4.11
C LYS A 3 1.51 13.10 4.16
N ILE A 4 2.00 11.88 4.37
CA ILE A 4 1.13 10.71 4.59
C ILE A 4 0.75 10.70 6.07
N GLU A 5 -0.55 10.66 6.33
CA GLU A 5 -1.11 10.49 7.66
C GLU A 5 -1.46 9.02 7.88
N TRP A 6 -1.00 8.45 8.99
CA TRP A 6 -1.28 7.06 9.35
C TRP A 6 -2.34 7.03 10.45
N HIS A 7 -3.38 6.25 10.22
CA HIS A 7 -4.49 6.06 11.15
C HIS A 7 -4.54 4.59 11.56
N GLU A 8 -4.67 4.32 12.87
CA GLU A 8 -4.89 2.98 13.39
C GLU A 8 -6.21 2.40 12.84
N ALA A 9 -6.18 1.13 12.45
CA ALA A 9 -7.35 0.36 12.08
C ALA A 9 -7.69 -0.62 13.20
N THR A 10 -8.92 -0.58 13.70
CA THR A 10 -9.42 -1.58 14.66
C THR A 10 -9.62 -2.93 13.96
N GLU A 11 -9.40 -4.01 14.73
CA GLU A 11 -9.39 -5.44 14.35
C GLU A 11 -10.10 -5.76 13.02
N ASN A 12 -9.29 -6.16 12.03
CA ASN A 12 -9.78 -6.69 10.76
C ASN A 12 -9.05 -7.98 10.42
N ASN A 13 -9.75 -8.88 9.73
CA ASN A 13 -9.22 -10.20 9.33
C ASN A 13 -8.20 -10.10 8.16
N GLN A 14 -7.77 -8.90 7.80
CA GLN A 14 -6.89 -8.61 6.66
C GLN A 14 -5.47 -8.23 7.09
N GLY A 15 -5.21 -8.22 8.40
CA GLY A 15 -3.91 -7.85 8.95
C GLY A 15 -3.57 -6.37 8.80
N ILE A 16 -4.55 -5.50 8.54
CA ILE A 16 -4.35 -4.05 8.48
C ILE A 16 -4.30 -3.52 9.91
N GLN A 17 -3.17 -2.94 10.28
CA GLN A 17 -2.95 -2.24 11.55
C GLN A 17 -3.06 -0.74 11.35
N THR A 18 -2.52 -0.22 10.23
CA THR A 18 -2.56 1.21 9.93
C THR A 18 -2.94 1.48 8.49
N ILE A 19 -3.70 2.56 8.27
CA ILE A 19 -4.13 3.04 6.96
C ILE A 19 -3.40 4.35 6.67
N GLY A 20 -2.64 4.37 5.59
CA GLY A 20 -1.94 5.55 5.10
C GLY A 20 -2.86 6.37 4.20
N MET A 21 -3.11 7.61 4.56
CA MET A 21 -3.94 8.54 3.82
C MET A 21 -3.11 9.74 3.34
N LEU A 22 -3.39 10.16 2.10
CA LEU A 22 -2.78 11.34 1.49
C LEU A 22 -3.88 12.32 1.11
N GLU A 23 -3.73 13.58 1.53
CA GLU A 23 -4.60 14.67 1.11
C GLU A 23 -4.48 14.89 -0.41
N VAL A 24 -5.62 14.92 -1.11
CA VAL A 24 -5.65 15.07 -2.58
C VAL A 24 -5.71 16.54 -2.99
N ILE A 25 -6.38 17.37 -2.20
CA ILE A 25 -6.53 18.81 -2.43
C ILE A 25 -6.16 19.51 -1.12
N LEU A 26 -5.16 20.39 -1.18
CA LEU A 26 -4.63 21.11 -0.02
C LEU A 26 -5.73 21.92 0.69
N GLY A 27 -5.88 21.71 1.99
CA GLY A 27 -6.91 22.35 2.82
C GLY A 27 -8.28 21.70 2.71
N SER A 28 -8.38 20.45 2.27
CA SER A 28 -9.65 19.73 2.17
C SER A 28 -9.63 18.41 2.95
N ASP A 29 -10.80 17.97 3.41
CA ASP A 29 -10.96 16.65 4.02
C ASP A 29 -10.91 15.50 2.99
N PHE A 30 -10.68 15.79 1.70
CA PHE A 30 -10.65 14.78 0.66
C PHE A 30 -9.31 14.03 0.66
N LYS A 31 -9.29 12.92 1.41
CA LYS A 31 -8.12 12.04 1.55
C LYS A 31 -8.25 10.77 0.72
N ARG A 32 -7.12 10.33 0.16
CA ARG A 32 -7.01 9.07 -0.58
C ARG A 32 -6.14 8.09 0.20
N ILE A 33 -6.60 6.84 0.29
CA ILE A 33 -5.78 5.75 0.80
C ILE A 33 -4.62 5.50 -0.16
N ILE A 34 -3.39 5.52 0.36
CA ILE A 34 -2.16 5.32 -0.39
C ILE A 34 -1.36 4.10 0.08
N GLY A 35 -1.74 3.49 1.20
CA GLY A 35 -1.02 2.35 1.75
C GLY A 35 -1.62 1.76 3.02
N TYR A 36 -1.04 0.65 3.46
CA TYR A 36 -1.35 -0.06 4.70
C TYR A 36 -0.05 -0.46 5.40
N ASN A 37 -0.02 -0.46 6.73
CA ASN A 37 1.09 -0.99 7.55
C ASN A 37 2.47 -0.41 7.21
N GLY A 38 2.57 0.89 6.89
CA GLY A 38 3.84 1.51 6.47
C GLY A 38 4.28 1.19 5.03
N ILE A 39 3.48 0.44 4.28
CA ILE A 39 3.71 0.07 2.88
C ILE A 39 2.76 0.86 1.99
N ILE A 40 3.29 1.51 0.96
CA ILE A 40 2.54 2.43 0.10
C ILE A 40 2.65 2.05 -1.37
N LYS A 41 1.75 2.62 -2.19
CA LYS A 41 1.89 2.56 -3.65
C LYS A 41 3.27 3.06 -4.08
N GLY A 42 3.93 2.29 -4.94
CA GLY A 42 5.28 2.53 -5.45
C GLY A 42 6.37 1.76 -4.71
N ASP A 43 6.07 1.23 -3.52
CA ASP A 43 7.02 0.38 -2.80
C ASP A 43 7.23 -0.94 -3.54
N LYS A 44 8.47 -1.43 -3.46
CA LYS A 44 8.84 -2.79 -3.82
C LYS A 44 8.59 -3.73 -2.64
N VAL A 45 8.01 -4.89 -2.91
CA VAL A 45 7.67 -5.90 -1.92
C VAL A 45 8.03 -7.29 -2.41
N LEU A 46 8.31 -8.19 -1.46
CA LEU A 46 8.39 -9.62 -1.70
C LEU A 46 7.01 -10.25 -1.46
N PHE A 47 6.52 -11.04 -2.41
CA PHE A 47 5.29 -11.83 -2.31
C PHE A 47 5.53 -13.19 -2.99
N GLU A 48 5.21 -14.30 -2.32
CA GLU A 48 5.45 -15.66 -2.84
C GLU A 48 6.91 -15.86 -3.35
N ASN A 49 7.91 -15.31 -2.64
CA ASN A 49 9.33 -15.31 -3.01
C ASN A 49 9.70 -14.55 -4.30
N ASN A 50 8.77 -13.75 -4.86
CA ASN A 50 9.02 -12.93 -6.04
C ASN A 50 8.91 -11.44 -5.69
N GLU A 51 9.70 -10.61 -6.38
CA GLU A 51 9.68 -9.16 -6.22
C GLU A 51 8.57 -8.54 -7.07
N TYR A 52 7.75 -7.70 -6.44
CA TYR A 52 6.70 -6.93 -7.09
C TYR A 52 6.78 -5.46 -6.69
N THR A 53 6.16 -4.60 -7.49
CA THR A 53 5.85 -3.22 -7.10
C THR A 53 4.36 -3.09 -6.82
N ILE A 54 4.01 -2.38 -5.75
CA ILE A 54 2.61 -2.02 -5.47
C ILE A 54 2.18 -0.92 -6.41
N VAL A 55 1.28 -1.22 -7.34
CA VAL A 55 0.76 -0.25 -8.32
C VAL A 55 -0.65 0.24 -8.00
N MET A 56 -1.36 -0.46 -7.10
CA MET A 56 -2.71 -0.13 -6.68
C MET A 56 -2.91 -0.46 -5.19
N VAL A 57 -3.68 0.38 -4.49
CA VAL A 57 -4.12 0.15 -3.11
C VAL A 57 -5.64 0.23 -3.11
N SER A 58 -6.29 -0.90 -2.82
CA SER A 58 -7.74 -1.03 -2.84
C SER A 58 -8.33 -0.57 -1.52
N ARG A 59 -9.49 0.08 -1.55
CA ARG A 59 -10.29 0.40 -0.34
C ARG A 59 -10.79 -0.86 0.39
N LEU A 60 -10.72 -2.02 -0.26
CA LEU A 60 -11.04 -3.32 0.34
C LEU A 60 -9.84 -3.95 1.07
N GLY A 61 -8.76 -3.21 1.32
CA GLY A 61 -7.65 -3.69 2.13
C GLY A 61 -6.59 -4.53 1.40
N HIS A 62 -6.51 -4.46 0.07
CA HIS A 62 -5.56 -5.25 -0.72
C HIS A 62 -4.59 -4.38 -1.52
N PHE A 63 -3.43 -4.94 -1.85
CA PHE A 63 -2.48 -4.40 -2.80
C PHE A 63 -2.61 -5.06 -4.18
N GLY A 64 -2.57 -4.26 -5.23
CA GLY A 64 -2.36 -4.73 -6.59
C GLY A 64 -0.87 -4.72 -6.92
N LEU A 65 -0.32 -5.90 -7.23
CA LEU A 65 1.10 -6.14 -7.45
C LEU A 65 1.42 -6.28 -8.95
N SER A 66 2.50 -5.63 -9.39
CA SER A 66 3.00 -5.72 -10.77
C SER A 66 4.50 -5.93 -10.81
N GLU A 67 4.94 -6.89 -11.61
CA GLU A 67 6.36 -7.18 -11.87
C GLU A 67 7.01 -6.05 -12.68
N THR A 68 6.24 -5.39 -13.53
CA THR A 68 6.73 -4.31 -14.41
C THR A 68 6.76 -2.93 -13.73
N GLY A 69 6.20 -2.82 -12.51
CA GLY A 69 6.02 -1.53 -11.84
C GLY A 69 4.89 -0.66 -12.39
N LYS A 70 4.11 -1.15 -13.37
CA LYS A 70 3.02 -0.41 -14.01
C LYS A 70 1.73 -1.24 -14.03
N LEU A 71 0.60 -0.58 -14.22
CA LEU A 71 -0.66 -1.27 -14.49
C LEU A 71 -0.60 -2.00 -15.85
N PRO A 72 -1.35 -3.10 -16.03
CA PRO A 72 -2.21 -3.76 -15.04
C PRO A 72 -1.41 -4.47 -13.93
N TYR A 73 -2.03 -4.69 -12.77
CA TYR A 73 -1.48 -5.62 -11.78
C TYR A 73 -1.87 -7.05 -12.14
N THR A 74 -1.02 -8.02 -11.81
CA THR A 74 -1.22 -9.45 -12.10
C THR A 74 -1.59 -10.27 -10.87
N LYS A 75 -1.30 -9.74 -9.67
CA LYS A 75 -1.58 -10.39 -8.39
C LYS A 75 -2.24 -9.41 -7.42
N CYS A 76 -3.03 -9.95 -6.51
CA CYS A 76 -3.55 -9.27 -5.33
C CYS A 76 -2.95 -9.90 -4.09
N ALA A 77 -2.57 -9.09 -3.10
CA ALA A 77 -2.08 -9.57 -1.82
C ALA A 77 -2.62 -8.72 -0.67
N LEU A 78 -2.80 -9.33 0.49
CA LEU A 78 -3.08 -8.66 1.74
C LEU A 78 -1.79 -8.03 2.31
N PRO A 79 -1.88 -6.98 3.13
CA PRO A 79 -0.71 -6.30 3.70
C PRO A 79 0.18 -7.19 4.55
N ASN A 80 -0.36 -8.23 5.18
CA ASN A 80 0.40 -9.20 5.98
C ASN A 80 1.04 -10.33 5.15
N GLU A 81 0.72 -10.45 3.86
CA GLU A 81 1.30 -11.45 2.96
C GLU A 81 2.54 -10.92 2.23
N VAL A 82 2.84 -9.64 2.36
CA VAL A 82 3.94 -8.97 1.66
C VAL A 82 4.99 -8.45 2.63
N ILE A 83 6.25 -8.45 2.18
CA ILE A 83 7.37 -7.89 2.94
C ILE A 83 7.94 -6.70 2.17
N LYS A 84 7.95 -5.51 2.79
CA LYS A 84 8.55 -4.33 2.16
C LYS A 84 10.05 -4.49 2.00
N LEU A 85 10.52 -4.34 0.76
CA LEU A 85 11.95 -4.32 0.46
C LEU A 85 12.48 -2.92 0.76
N THR A 86 13.45 -2.83 1.66
CA THR A 86 14.15 -1.56 1.92
C THR A 86 15.21 -1.36 0.85
N THR A 87 15.13 -0.24 0.12
CA THR A 87 16.27 0.23 -0.66
C THR A 87 17.35 0.65 0.34
N LYS A 88 18.41 -0.17 0.48
CA LYS A 88 19.64 0.27 1.14
C LYS A 88 20.19 1.45 0.34
N ASN A 89 20.09 2.65 0.90
CA ASN A 89 20.89 3.80 0.47
C ASN A 89 22.29 3.69 1.06
#